data_AF-A0A958BZP2-F1
#
_entry.id   AF-A0A958BZP2-F1
#
_cell.length_a   1.000
_cell.length_b   1.000
_cell.length_c   1.000
_cell.angle_alpha   90.00
_cell.angle_beta   90.00
_cell.angle_gamma   90.00
#
_symmetry.space_group_name_H-M   'P 1'
#
loop_
_entity.id
_entity.type
_entity.pdbx_description
1 polymer ?
#
loop_
_entity_poly.entity_id
_entity_poly.type
_entity_poly.pdbx_seq_one_letter_code
_entity_poly.pdbx_strand_id
1 'polypeptide(L)' 'MGYYAKALLQGKRLQDSHGEDTNQLGGDFIIDSQGILQYVHPSRDPTDRPAVEALLAVLKGVGSRE' A
#
# COMPACT_ATOMS: atom_id res chain seq x y z
N MET A 1 27.21 8.69 -10.14
CA MET A 1 26.25 9.54 -10.86
C MET A 1 25.31 8.64 -11.65
N GLY A 2 24.07 8.50 -11.17
CA GLY A 2 23.14 7.41 -11.52
C GLY A 2 22.55 7.50 -12.92
N TYR A 3 22.13 6.33 -13.43
CA TYR A 3 21.54 6.09 -14.76
C TYR A 3 20.51 7.15 -15.20
N TYR A 4 19.67 7.61 -14.26
CA TYR A 4 18.63 8.63 -14.51
C TYR A 4 19.18 10.00 -14.92
N ALA A 5 20.32 10.42 -14.37
CA ALA A 5 20.98 11.67 -14.76
C ALA A 5 21.50 11.59 -16.21
N LYS A 6 22.02 10.42 -16.62
CA LYS A 6 22.45 10.17 -17.98
C LYS A 6 21.27 10.08 -18.96
N ALA A 7 20.12 9.54 -18.53
CA ALA A 7 18.92 9.45 -19.35
C ALA A 7 18.27 10.83 -19.59
N LEU A 8 18.21 11.69 -18.57
CA LEU A 8 17.74 13.08 -18.68
C LEU A 8 18.62 13.91 -19.61
N LEU A 9 19.95 13.82 -19.45
CA LEU A 9 20.91 14.52 -20.32
C LEU A 9 20.86 14.04 -21.78
N GLN A 10 20.41 12.81 -22.02
CA GLN A 10 20.26 12.24 -23.36
C GLN A 10 18.89 12.56 -24.00
N GLY A 11 18.06 13.39 -23.37
CA GLY A 11 16.74 13.76 -23.90
C GLY A 11 15.77 12.57 -24.01
N LYS A 12 16.06 11.46 -23.34
CA LYS A 12 15.17 10.30 -23.32
C LYS A 12 14.00 10.63 -22.39
N ARG A 13 12.76 10.50 -22.88
CA ARG A 13 11.59 10.44 -21.99
C ARG A 13 11.83 9.28 -21.04
N LEU A 14 11.89 9.58 -19.74
CA LEU A 14 11.83 8.56 -18.70
C LEU A 14 10.59 7.73 -19.00
N GLN A 15 10.77 6.40 -19.10
CA GLN A 15 9.71 5.49 -19.51
C GLN A 15 8.45 5.77 -18.70
N ASP A 16 7.33 5.95 -19.40
CA ASP A 16 5.99 5.87 -18.82
C ASP A 16 5.96 4.62 -17.94
N SER A 17 5.55 4.81 -16.68
CA SER A 17 5.07 3.72 -15.83
C SER A 17 4.19 2.86 -16.71
N HIS A 18 4.56 1.59 -16.93
CA HIS A 18 4.00 0.69 -17.96
C HIS A 18 2.50 0.39 -17.71
N GLY A 19 1.62 1.38 -17.76
CA GLY A 19 0.24 1.29 -17.29
C GLY A 19 0.09 1.15 -15.76
N GLU A 20 1.17 1.20 -14.99
CA GLU A 20 1.11 1.18 -13.52
C GLU A 20 0.77 2.58 -12.99
N ASP A 21 -0.38 2.68 -12.31
CA ASP A 21 -0.75 3.89 -11.59
C ASP A 21 0.17 4.05 -10.38
N THR A 22 1.14 4.96 -10.50
CA THR A 22 2.10 5.27 -9.45
C THR A 22 1.48 5.83 -8.17
N ASN A 23 0.19 6.18 -8.21
CA ASN A 23 -0.56 6.61 -7.01
C ASN A 23 -1.22 5.43 -6.28
N GLN A 24 -1.21 4.22 -6.84
CA GLN A 24 -1.70 3.05 -6.13
C GLN A 24 -0.70 2.67 -5.03
N LEU A 25 -1.09 2.95 -3.79
CA LEU A 25 -0.37 2.52 -2.60
C LEU A 25 -0.83 1.10 -2.25
N GLY A 26 0.13 0.22 -1.99
CA GLY A 26 -0.15 -1.06 -1.34
C GLY A 26 -0.57 -0.86 0.12
N GLY A 27 -1.05 -1.92 0.77
CA GLY A 27 -1.42 -1.85 2.17
C GLY A 27 -2.11 -3.10 2.68
N ASP A 28 -2.52 -3.04 3.94
CA ASP A 28 -3.24 -4.09 4.64
C ASP A 28 -4.63 -3.56 5.08
N PHE A 29 -5.66 -4.38 4.90
CA PHE A 29 -7.06 -4.00 5.11
C PHE A 29 -7.80 -5.09 5.89
N ILE A 30 -8.74 -4.70 6.75
CA ILE A 30 -9.70 -5.62 7.36
C ILE A 30 -11.11 -5.17 6.95
N ILE A 31 -11.86 -6.09 6.36
CA ILE A 31 -13.24 -5.89 5.92
C ILE A 31 -14.09 -6.93 6.64
N ASP A 32 -15.23 -6.51 7.19
CA ASP A 32 -16.15 -7.42 7.88
C ASP A 32 -17.09 -8.18 6.92
N SER A 33 -17.97 -9.02 7.48
CA SER A 33 -18.92 -9.83 6.71
C SER A 33 -19.99 -9.01 5.98
N GLN A 34 -20.18 -7.75 6.36
CA GLN A 34 -21.10 -6.81 5.72
C GLN A 34 -20.39 -5.96 4.65
N GLY A 35 -19.09 -6.19 4.41
CA GLY A 35 -18.30 -5.42 3.46
C GLY A 35 -17.85 -4.06 3.99
N ILE A 36 -17.96 -3.80 5.30
CA ILE A 36 -17.53 -2.54 5.91
C ILE A 36 -16.04 -2.60 6.23
N LEU A 37 -15.34 -1.52 5.89
CA LEU A 37 -13.92 -1.37 6.16
C LEU A 37 -13.70 -1.06 7.64
N GLN A 38 -13.04 -1.97 8.35
CA GLN A 38 -12.78 -1.88 9.79
C GLN A 38 -11.35 -1.41 10.09
N TYR A 39 -10.43 -1.56 9.15
CA TYR A 39 -9.04 -1.12 9.30
C TYR A 39 -8.36 -0.89 7.95
N VAL A 40 -7.44 0.09 7.93
CA VAL A 40 -6.60 0.44 6.79
C VAL A 40 -5.19 0.77 7.28
N HIS A 41 -4.19 0.13 6.70
CA HIS A 41 -2.77 0.49 6.84
C HIS A 41 -2.15 0.71 5.45
N PRO A 42 -2.05 1.96 4.98
CA PRO A 42 -1.34 2.26 3.74
C PRO A 42 0.15 2.01 3.93
N SER A 43 0.75 1.13 3.12
CA SER A 43 2.19 0.83 3.18
C SER A 43 2.99 1.98 2.57
N ARG A 44 3.99 2.47 3.31
CA ARG A 44 4.95 3.49 2.84
C ARG A 44 6.10 2.88 2.05
N ASP A 45 6.43 1.63 2.32
CA ASP A 45 7.42 0.82 1.61
C ASP A 45 7.01 -0.67 1.62
N PRO A 46 7.65 -1.54 0.81
CA PRO A 46 7.24 -2.94 0.68
C PRO A 46 7.26 -3.76 1.97
N THR A 47 8.02 -3.32 2.97
CA THR A 47 8.18 -3.98 4.28
C THR A 47 7.35 -3.32 5.39
N ASP A 48 6.71 -2.19 5.10
CA ASP A 48 5.80 -1.49 6.02
C ASP A 48 4.50 -2.27 6.17
N ARG A 49 4.46 -3.11 7.20
CA ARG A 49 3.35 -3.98 7.57
C ARG A 49 2.97 -3.72 9.03
N PRO A 50 1.66 -3.73 9.36
CA PRO A 50 1.23 -3.62 10.74
C PRO A 50 1.64 -4.86 11.54
N ALA A 51 1.87 -4.68 12.84
CA ALA A 51 2.12 -5.79 13.75
C ALA A 51 0.90 -6.71 13.85
N VAL A 52 1.12 -8.02 13.99
CA VAL A 52 0.05 -9.02 14.07
C VAL A 52 -0.89 -8.73 15.23
N GLU A 53 -0.36 -8.23 16.35
CA GLU A 53 -1.12 -7.87 17.54
C GLU A 53 -2.12 -6.75 17.26
N ALA A 54 -1.76 -5.79 16.41
CA ALA A 54 -2.65 -4.70 16.00
C ALA A 54 -3.82 -5.23 15.17
N LEU A 55 -3.56 -6.16 14.25
CA LEU A 55 -4.60 -6.81 13.44
C LEU A 55 -5.57 -7.61 14.33
N LEU A 56 -5.03 -8.41 15.26
CA LEU A 56 -5.85 -9.20 16.19
C LEU A 56 -6.71 -8.34 17.11
N ALA A 57 -6.22 -7.17 17.53
CA ALA A 57 -6.99 -6.23 18.34
C ALA A 57 -8.23 -5.72 17.59
N VAL A 58 -8.09 -5.38 16.30
CA VAL A 58 -9.23 -4.98 15.46
C VAL A 58 -10.22 -6.14 15.32
N LEU A 59 -9.75 -7.35 14.99
CA LEU A 59 -10.61 -8.51 14.76
C LEU A 59 -11.46 -8.86 15.98
N LYS A 60 -10.90 -8.76 17.20
CA LYS A 60 -11.66 -8.97 18.45
C LYS A 60 -12.80 -7.96 18.61
N GLY A 61 -12.60 -6.72 18.18
CA GLY A 61 -13.63 -5.67 18.23
C GLY A 61 -14.74 -5.86 17.19
N VAL A 62 -14.39 -6.41 16.01
CA VAL A 62 -15.36 -6.67 14.92
C VAL A 62 -16.28 -7.83 15.26
N GLY A 63 -15.74 -8.94 15.77
CA GLY A 63 -16.54 -10.14 16.13
C GLY A 63 -17.43 -9.98 17.37
N SER A 64 -17.31 -8.86 18.10
CA SER A 64 -18.11 -8.58 19.31
C SER A 64 -19.34 -7.69 19.03
N ARG A 65 -19.61 -7.31 17.77
CA ARG A 65 -20.71 -6.41 17.37
C ARG A 65 -21.96 -7.15 16.83
N GLU A 66 -22.05 -8.46 17.05
CA GLU A 66 -23.22 -9.28 16.70
C GLU A 66 -24.23 -9.38 17.85
#